data_AF-A0AA35MBJ1-F1
#
_entry.id   AF-A0AA35MBJ1-F1
#
_cell.length_a   1.000
_cell.length_b   1.000
_cell.length_c   1.000
_cell.angle_alpha   90.00
_cell.angle_beta   90.00
_cell.angle_gamma   90.00
#
_symmetry.space_group_name_H-M   'P 1'
#
loop_
_entity.id
_entity.type
_entity.pdbx_description
1 polymer ?
#
loop_
_entity_poly.entity_id
_entity_poly.type
_entity_poly.pdbx_seq_one_letter_code
_entity_poly.pdbx_strand_id
1 'polypeptide(L)'
;MKLLHLYLTVVCHLSHPALSQPQQVVTVTVAAPIPSNEPEWRDSDRFTSAVLNSTNTYRSQHGAADVVWNDTLSDFADDYLDGGDCVFEHSGGPYGENLAMGYPNATASVEAWGNERDEYDFGRQGFDKETGHFTQLVWRNTTDVGCARRLCGSDGWFLACEYWPQGNVEGQYEAAVGRREGGAVGLVRSWGMVVAELVIEKSNEMDTYKRFDLELSTLYNILEKPSYPDIVTEQYTVNCFVLDVGVFKLHNASEEMGAANLEKSLEME
;
A
#
# COMPACT_ATOMS: atom_id res chain seq x y z
N MET A 1 -19.44 -47.19 23.42
CA MET A 1 -18.68 -46.50 22.37
C MET A 1 -17.40 -45.95 23.01
N LYS A 2 -16.22 -46.39 22.56
CA LYS A 2 -14.92 -45.91 23.06
C LYS A 2 -14.49 -44.69 22.23
N LEU A 3 -14.12 -43.58 22.85
CA LEU A 3 -13.53 -42.42 22.17
C LEU A 3 -12.09 -42.77 21.74
N LEU A 4 -11.75 -42.57 20.46
CA LEU A 4 -10.37 -42.52 19.98
C LEU A 4 -9.79 -41.12 20.24
N HIS A 5 -8.58 -41.04 20.79
CA HIS A 5 -7.80 -39.80 20.82
C HIS A 5 -6.60 -39.97 19.88
N LEU A 6 -6.43 -39.00 18.97
CA LEU A 6 -5.31 -38.92 18.04
C LEU A 6 -4.28 -37.96 18.64
N TYR A 7 -3.02 -38.36 18.72
CA TYR A 7 -1.93 -37.46 19.11
C TYR A 7 -0.94 -37.33 17.96
N LEU A 8 -0.48 -36.10 17.72
CA LEU A 8 0.49 -35.74 16.69
C LEU A 8 1.79 -35.29 17.38
N THR A 9 2.90 -35.97 17.09
CA THR A 9 4.22 -35.56 17.59
C THR A 9 4.94 -34.79 16.50
N VAL A 10 5.22 -33.51 16.74
CA VAL A 10 5.99 -32.65 15.82
C VAL A 10 7.38 -32.42 16.42
N VAL A 11 8.43 -32.75 15.68
CA VAL A 11 9.81 -32.43 16.03
C VAL A 11 10.25 -31.25 15.16
N CYS A 12 10.66 -30.16 15.80
CA CYS A 12 11.19 -28.98 15.12
C CYS A 12 12.69 -28.87 15.39
N HIS A 13 13.49 -28.70 14.33
CA HIS A 13 14.91 -28.40 14.46
C HIS A 13 15.14 -26.89 14.29
N LEU A 14 15.80 -26.29 15.28
CA LEU A 14 16.30 -24.93 15.19
C LEU A 14 17.64 -24.95 14.45
N SER A 15 17.62 -24.46 13.21
CA SER A 15 18.86 -24.22 12.46
C SER A 15 19.24 -22.75 12.62
N HIS A 16 20.45 -22.50 13.12
CA HIS A 16 21.00 -21.15 13.19
C HIS A 16 21.59 -20.81 11.81
N PRO A 17 21.13 -19.77 11.12
CA PRO A 17 21.85 -19.29 9.96
C PRO A 17 23.23 -18.80 10.41
N ALA A 18 24.29 -19.19 9.69
CA ALA A 18 25.61 -18.62 9.90
C ALA A 18 25.51 -17.10 9.74
N LEU A 19 25.98 -16.34 10.74
CA LEU A 19 25.98 -14.88 10.74
C LEU A 19 26.84 -14.36 9.58
N SER A 20 26.22 -14.12 8.43
CA SER A 20 26.74 -13.21 7.42
C SER A 20 26.20 -11.83 7.78
N GLN A 21 27.08 -10.90 8.17
CA GLN A 21 26.64 -9.54 8.49
C GLN A 21 25.97 -8.92 7.26
N PRO A 22 24.75 -8.35 7.39
CA PRO A 22 24.13 -7.65 6.27
C PRO A 22 25.01 -6.43 5.95
N GLN A 23 25.63 -6.47 4.77
CA GLN A 23 26.31 -5.30 4.21
C GLN A 23 25.23 -4.26 3.92
N GLN A 24 25.11 -3.23 4.76
CA GLN A 24 24.21 -2.11 4.50
C GLN A 24 24.72 -1.34 3.28
N VAL A 25 24.05 -1.54 2.14
CA VAL A 25 24.27 -0.71 0.96
C VAL A 25 23.54 0.61 1.22
N VAL A 26 24.29 1.62 1.65
CA VAL A 26 23.78 3.00 1.73
C VAL A 26 23.72 3.54 0.30
N THR A 27 22.58 3.36 -0.36
CA THR A 27 22.34 3.98 -1.67
C THR A 27 22.11 5.46 -1.45
N VAL A 28 23.11 6.28 -1.81
CA VAL A 28 22.95 7.73 -1.87
C VAL A 28 22.22 8.05 -3.17
N THR A 29 20.91 8.25 -3.11
CA THR A 29 20.11 8.68 -4.26
C THR A 29 20.50 10.12 -4.59
N VAL A 30 21.26 10.31 -5.66
CA VAL A 30 21.56 11.62 -6.21
C VAL A 30 20.28 12.21 -6.79
N ALA A 31 20.01 13.50 -6.55
CA ALA A 31 18.86 14.17 -7.14
C ALA A 31 18.91 14.02 -8.67
N ALA A 32 17.76 13.74 -9.29
CA ALA A 32 17.67 13.56 -10.73
C ALA A 32 18.11 14.83 -11.47
N PRO A 33 18.83 14.71 -12.60
CA PRO A 33 19.27 15.87 -13.36
C PRO A 33 18.08 16.61 -13.98
N ILE A 34 18.18 17.95 -14.05
CA ILE A 34 17.23 18.81 -14.75
C ILE A 34 17.97 19.41 -15.97
N PRO A 35 17.46 19.25 -17.20
CA PRO A 35 16.22 18.55 -17.54
C PRO A 35 16.35 17.03 -17.45
N SER A 36 15.28 16.41 -16.96
CA SER A 36 15.18 14.96 -16.84
C SER A 36 14.91 14.29 -18.19
N ASN A 37 15.42 13.07 -18.35
CA ASN A 37 15.15 12.20 -19.51
C ASN A 37 14.22 11.02 -19.15
N GLU A 38 13.48 11.11 -18.04
CA GLU A 38 12.54 10.07 -17.65
C GLU A 38 11.53 9.76 -18.77
N PRO A 39 11.13 8.48 -18.96
CA PRO A 39 10.23 8.08 -20.02
C PRO A 39 8.88 8.81 -20.01
N GLU A 40 8.37 9.17 -18.82
CA GLU A 40 7.13 9.96 -18.66
C GLU A 40 7.18 11.31 -19.38
N TRP A 41 8.37 11.84 -19.63
CA TRP A 41 8.52 13.09 -20.40
C TRP A 41 8.71 12.88 -21.90
N ARG A 42 9.04 11.67 -22.35
CA ARG A 42 9.40 11.41 -23.76
C ARG A 42 8.36 10.59 -24.51
N ASP A 43 7.60 9.78 -23.79
CA ASP A 43 6.63 8.85 -24.34
C ASP A 43 5.21 9.27 -23.94
N SER A 44 4.33 9.44 -24.92
CA SER A 44 2.98 9.98 -24.68
C SER A 44 2.10 9.03 -23.86
N ASP A 45 2.17 7.72 -24.10
CA ASP A 45 1.35 6.76 -23.35
C ASP A 45 1.76 6.71 -21.87
N ARG A 46 3.07 6.74 -21.60
CA ARG A 46 3.61 6.82 -20.23
C ARG A 46 3.27 8.15 -19.57
N PHE A 47 3.35 9.26 -20.30
CA PHE A 47 2.95 10.57 -19.78
C PHE A 47 1.48 10.57 -19.35
N THR A 48 0.58 10.19 -20.25
CA THR A 48 -0.86 10.13 -19.99
C THR A 48 -1.17 9.22 -18.81
N SER A 49 -0.55 8.03 -18.78
CA SER A 49 -0.71 7.09 -17.67
C SER A 49 -0.20 7.66 -16.34
N ALA A 50 0.95 8.32 -16.33
CA ALA A 50 1.52 8.93 -15.13
C ALA A 50 0.61 10.01 -14.56
N VAL A 51 0.12 10.92 -15.40
CA VAL A 51 -0.82 11.98 -15.01
C VAL A 51 -2.13 11.41 -14.48
N LEU A 52 -2.78 10.49 -15.21
CA LEU A 52 -4.05 9.90 -14.79
C LEU A 52 -3.91 9.11 -13.50
N ASN A 53 -2.91 8.24 -13.39
CA ASN A 53 -2.73 7.38 -12.22
C ASN A 53 -2.44 8.20 -10.96
N SER A 54 -1.56 9.19 -11.05
CA SER A 54 -1.26 10.08 -9.91
C SER A 54 -2.47 10.93 -9.54
N THR A 55 -3.15 11.55 -10.51
CA THR A 55 -4.36 12.34 -10.28
C THR A 55 -5.46 11.51 -9.61
N ASN A 56 -5.80 10.34 -10.17
CA ASN A 56 -6.86 9.48 -9.67
C ASN A 56 -6.51 8.82 -8.31
N THR A 57 -5.22 8.65 -8.01
CA THR A 57 -4.78 8.26 -6.67
C THR A 57 -5.15 9.32 -5.62
N TYR A 58 -4.96 10.61 -5.90
CA TYR A 58 -5.39 11.67 -4.98
C TYR A 58 -6.92 11.82 -4.95
N ARG A 59 -7.59 11.74 -6.10
CA ARG A 59 -9.05 11.86 -6.17
C ARG A 59 -9.76 10.79 -5.35
N SER A 60 -9.35 9.53 -5.49
CA SER A 60 -9.92 8.42 -4.72
C SER A 60 -9.71 8.57 -3.21
N GLN A 61 -8.55 9.09 -2.78
CA GLN A 61 -8.28 9.37 -1.37
C GLN A 61 -9.19 10.47 -0.79
N HIS A 62 -9.81 11.29 -1.62
CA HIS A 62 -10.63 12.44 -1.23
C HIS A 62 -12.11 12.29 -1.67
N GLY A 63 -12.54 11.08 -1.99
CA GLY A 63 -13.94 10.78 -2.33
C GLY A 63 -14.42 11.38 -3.65
N ALA A 64 -13.49 11.78 -4.54
CA ALA A 64 -13.77 12.22 -5.90
C ALA A 64 -13.64 11.04 -6.88
N ALA A 65 -14.53 10.98 -7.86
CA ALA A 65 -14.49 9.94 -8.91
C ALA A 65 -13.30 10.16 -9.85
N ASP A 66 -12.78 9.10 -10.45
CA ASP A 66 -11.68 9.18 -11.41
C ASP A 66 -12.01 10.14 -12.57
N VAL A 67 -11.04 10.97 -12.95
CA VAL A 67 -11.09 11.72 -14.21
C VAL A 67 -10.61 10.83 -15.36
N VAL A 68 -11.08 11.15 -16.55
CA VAL A 68 -10.62 10.53 -17.80
C VAL A 68 -9.80 11.52 -18.63
N TRP A 69 -8.96 10.97 -19.50
CA TRP A 69 -8.20 11.79 -20.43
C TRP A 69 -9.11 12.43 -21.48
N ASN A 70 -8.85 13.69 -21.81
CA ASN A 70 -9.59 14.43 -22.81
C ASN A 70 -8.64 15.12 -23.79
N ASP A 71 -8.66 14.70 -25.04
CA ASP A 71 -7.75 15.21 -26.07
C ASP A 71 -7.98 16.69 -26.38
N THR A 72 -9.21 17.21 -26.27
CA THR A 72 -9.46 18.65 -26.47
C THR A 72 -8.78 19.51 -25.41
N LEU A 73 -8.74 19.04 -24.16
CA LEU A 73 -8.02 19.71 -23.08
C LEU A 73 -6.50 19.59 -23.26
N SER A 74 -6.03 18.42 -23.71
CA SER A 74 -4.62 18.20 -24.04
C SER A 74 -4.14 19.11 -25.17
N ASP A 75 -4.93 19.24 -26.24
CA ASP A 75 -4.59 20.09 -27.39
C ASP A 75 -4.53 21.57 -26.97
N PHE A 76 -5.45 22.02 -26.11
CA PHE A 76 -5.40 23.38 -25.58
C PHE A 76 -4.13 23.64 -24.75
N ALA A 77 -3.77 22.69 -23.87
CA ALA A 77 -2.54 22.78 -23.07
C ALA A 77 -1.29 22.82 -23.96
N ASP A 78 -1.29 22.06 -25.06
CA ASP A 78 -0.18 22.00 -26.02
C ASP A 78 -0.04 23.33 -26.77
N ASP A 79 -1.14 23.84 -27.32
CA ASP A 79 -1.19 25.17 -27.97
C ASP A 79 -0.71 26.29 -27.03
N TYR A 80 -1.12 26.23 -25.76
CA TYR A 80 -0.68 27.18 -24.73
C TYR A 80 0.84 27.12 -24.53
N LEU A 81 1.39 25.93 -24.32
CA LEU A 81 2.82 25.75 -24.08
C LEU A 81 3.65 26.08 -25.32
N ASP A 82 3.19 25.76 -26.52
CA ASP A 82 3.88 26.05 -27.78
C ASP A 82 3.89 27.54 -28.12
N GLY A 83 2.79 28.25 -27.82
CA GLY A 83 2.68 29.70 -28.01
C GLY A 83 3.48 30.55 -27.01
N GLY A 84 3.93 29.97 -25.90
CA GLY A 84 4.63 30.66 -24.82
C GLY A 84 6.17 30.61 -24.86
N ASP A 85 6.80 31.50 -24.09
CA ASP A 85 8.25 31.57 -23.88
C ASP A 85 8.69 30.89 -22.58
N CYS A 86 8.00 29.81 -22.17
CA CYS A 86 8.26 29.12 -20.89
C CYS A 86 8.14 30.04 -19.65
N VAL A 87 7.27 31.04 -19.71
CA VAL A 87 6.92 31.87 -18.55
C VAL A 87 5.93 31.11 -17.68
N PHE A 88 6.23 30.98 -16.38
CA PHE A 88 5.37 30.28 -15.42
C PHE A 88 4.18 31.17 -15.00
N GLU A 89 3.21 31.29 -15.91
CA GLU A 89 1.98 32.07 -15.75
C GLU A 89 0.79 31.22 -16.23
N HIS A 90 -0.42 31.51 -15.74
CA HIS A 90 -1.64 30.84 -16.17
C HIS A 90 -2.07 31.26 -17.58
N SER A 91 -2.64 30.36 -18.37
CA SER A 91 -3.08 30.66 -19.75
C SER A 91 -4.23 31.67 -19.81
N GLY A 92 -5.01 31.80 -18.73
CA GLY A 92 -6.25 32.57 -18.72
C GLY A 92 -7.37 31.93 -19.56
N GLY A 93 -7.21 30.65 -19.91
CA GLY A 93 -8.18 29.85 -20.64
C GLY A 93 -9.50 29.62 -19.89
N PRO A 94 -10.48 28.98 -20.54
CA PRO A 94 -11.80 28.72 -19.96
C PRO A 94 -11.85 27.47 -19.06
N TYR A 95 -10.74 26.76 -18.90
CA TYR A 95 -10.64 25.52 -18.14
C TYR A 95 -10.01 25.78 -16.76
N GLY A 96 -10.13 24.81 -15.86
CA GLY A 96 -9.30 24.81 -14.65
C GLY A 96 -7.88 24.45 -15.04
N GLU A 97 -6.85 25.00 -14.39
CA GLU A 97 -5.47 24.84 -14.83
C GLU A 97 -4.51 24.61 -13.66
N ASN A 98 -3.65 23.60 -13.78
CA ASN A 98 -2.48 23.42 -12.92
C ASN A 98 -1.19 23.46 -13.73
N LEU A 99 -0.18 24.13 -13.17
CA LEU A 99 1.13 24.32 -13.81
C LEU A 99 2.25 23.79 -12.92
N ALA A 100 3.26 23.17 -13.53
CA ALA A 100 4.44 22.68 -12.83
C ALA A 100 5.68 22.81 -13.72
N MET A 101 6.81 23.19 -13.15
CA MET A 101 8.06 23.33 -13.91
C MET A 101 9.26 22.79 -13.13
N GLY A 102 10.17 22.11 -13.82
CA GLY A 102 11.44 21.67 -13.25
C GLY A 102 11.38 20.36 -12.47
N TYR A 103 10.28 19.61 -12.54
CA TYR A 103 10.16 18.32 -11.87
C TYR A 103 10.83 17.19 -12.64
N PRO A 104 11.34 16.16 -11.94
CA PRO A 104 12.08 15.07 -12.57
C PRO A 104 11.21 14.14 -13.43
N ASN A 105 9.90 14.06 -13.18
CA ASN A 105 8.95 13.30 -13.98
C ASN A 105 7.52 13.86 -13.80
N ALA A 106 6.57 13.39 -14.60
CA ALA A 106 5.19 13.88 -14.58
C ALA A 106 4.51 13.52 -13.24
N THR A 107 4.76 12.31 -12.74
CA THR A 107 4.26 11.84 -11.44
C THR A 107 4.64 12.81 -10.31
N ALA A 108 5.92 13.20 -10.21
CA ALA A 108 6.42 14.11 -9.18
C ALA A 108 5.79 15.51 -9.27
N SER A 109 5.41 15.94 -10.48
CA SER A 109 4.71 17.21 -10.68
C SER A 109 3.30 17.16 -10.08
N VAL A 110 2.55 16.10 -10.39
CA VAL A 110 1.19 15.90 -9.86
C VAL A 110 1.21 15.63 -8.36
N GLU A 111 2.20 14.89 -7.87
CA GLU A 111 2.39 14.69 -6.43
C GLU A 111 2.68 15.99 -5.70
N ALA A 112 3.45 16.91 -6.29
CA ALA A 112 3.68 18.23 -5.69
C ALA A 112 2.38 19.01 -5.53
N TRP A 113 1.51 19.03 -6.56
CA TRP A 113 0.17 19.60 -6.46
C TRP A 113 -0.68 18.90 -5.40
N GLY A 114 -0.72 17.57 -5.40
CA GLY A 114 -1.54 16.79 -4.47
C GLY A 114 -1.10 16.92 -3.01
N ASN A 115 0.20 17.14 -2.76
CA ASN A 115 0.76 17.29 -1.41
C ASN A 115 0.41 18.63 -0.76
N GLU A 116 -0.07 19.63 -1.51
CA GLU A 116 -0.62 20.86 -0.92
C GLU A 116 -1.80 20.60 0.02
N ARG A 117 -2.40 19.40 -0.03
CA ARG A 117 -3.40 18.93 0.95
C ARG A 117 -2.95 19.06 2.40
N ASP A 118 -1.64 19.01 2.65
CA ASP A 118 -1.07 19.08 4.00
C ASP A 118 -1.20 20.50 4.59
N GLU A 119 -1.36 21.51 3.73
CA GLU A 119 -1.58 22.92 4.10
C GLU A 119 -3.07 23.34 4.00
N TYR A 120 -3.94 22.49 3.43
CA TYR A 120 -5.35 22.84 3.22
C TYR A 120 -6.19 22.77 4.49
N ASP A 121 -6.73 23.92 4.92
CA ASP A 121 -7.62 24.01 6.07
C ASP A 121 -9.06 23.57 5.73
N PHE A 122 -9.33 22.28 5.92
CA PHE A 122 -10.67 21.71 5.77
C PHE A 122 -11.72 22.27 6.75
N GLY A 123 -11.32 23.00 7.79
CA GLY A 123 -12.21 23.71 8.72
C GLY A 123 -12.63 25.09 8.20
N ARG A 124 -11.87 25.67 7.27
CA ARG A 124 -12.16 26.95 6.61
C ARG A 124 -11.83 26.86 5.12
N GLN A 125 -12.66 26.10 4.42
CA GLN A 125 -12.46 25.78 3.01
C GLN A 125 -12.67 27.00 2.12
N GLY A 126 -11.83 27.14 1.09
CA GLY A 126 -11.83 28.27 0.18
C GLY A 126 -10.59 28.27 -0.71
N PHE A 127 -10.48 29.27 -1.57
CA PHE A 127 -9.28 29.47 -2.39
C PHE A 127 -8.12 29.96 -1.53
N ASP A 128 -6.95 29.36 -1.75
CA ASP A 128 -5.67 29.85 -1.28
C ASP A 128 -4.61 29.49 -2.34
N LYS A 129 -3.68 30.39 -2.65
CA LYS A 129 -2.71 30.20 -3.73
C LYS A 129 -1.72 29.06 -3.43
N GLU A 130 -1.52 28.71 -2.15
CA GLU A 130 -0.68 27.61 -1.71
C GLU A 130 -1.37 26.24 -1.80
N THR A 131 -2.69 26.20 -2.05
CA THR A 131 -3.49 24.96 -2.09
C THR A 131 -4.40 24.82 -3.31
N GLY A 132 -4.30 25.78 -4.22
CA GLY A 132 -5.10 25.86 -5.45
C GLY A 132 -4.91 24.64 -6.35
N HIS A 133 -3.71 24.08 -6.40
CA HIS A 133 -3.45 22.93 -7.27
C HIS A 133 -4.07 21.66 -6.69
N PHE A 134 -3.93 21.43 -5.38
CA PHE A 134 -4.58 20.31 -4.70
C PHE A 134 -6.10 20.37 -4.88
N THR A 135 -6.71 21.53 -4.60
CA THR A 135 -8.16 21.70 -4.67
C THR A 135 -8.71 21.50 -6.08
N GLN A 136 -8.01 21.94 -7.12
CA GLN A 136 -8.34 21.62 -8.51
C GLN A 136 -8.21 20.12 -8.81
N LEU A 137 -7.12 19.49 -8.36
CA LEU A 137 -6.83 18.07 -8.63
C LEU A 137 -7.94 17.15 -8.09
N VAL A 138 -8.41 17.41 -6.86
CA VAL A 138 -9.45 16.61 -6.19
C VAL A 138 -10.87 17.15 -6.34
N TRP A 139 -11.07 18.15 -7.21
CA TRP A 139 -12.38 18.78 -7.37
C TRP A 139 -13.42 17.76 -7.84
N ARG A 140 -14.45 17.53 -7.02
CA ARG A 140 -15.42 16.44 -7.19
C ARG A 140 -16.19 16.50 -8.51
N ASN A 141 -16.47 17.70 -9.00
CA ASN A 141 -17.26 17.90 -10.22
C ASN A 141 -16.43 17.86 -11.50
N THR A 142 -15.10 17.92 -11.41
CA THR A 142 -14.22 17.76 -12.58
C THR A 142 -14.25 16.32 -13.04
N THR A 143 -14.46 16.09 -14.33
CA THR A 143 -14.60 14.76 -14.95
C THR A 143 -13.50 14.43 -15.95
N ASP A 144 -12.89 15.47 -16.51
CA ASP A 144 -11.95 15.39 -17.60
C ASP A 144 -10.66 16.12 -17.23
N VAL A 145 -9.53 15.55 -17.65
CA VAL A 145 -8.22 16.19 -17.61
C VAL A 145 -7.50 15.98 -18.94
N GLY A 146 -6.79 16.98 -19.43
CA GLY A 146 -5.85 16.84 -20.53
C GLY A 146 -4.65 17.72 -20.27
N CYS A 147 -3.46 17.21 -20.58
CA CYS A 147 -2.23 17.90 -20.24
C CYS A 147 -1.25 17.89 -21.40
N ALA A 148 -0.37 18.88 -21.42
CA ALA A 148 0.76 18.93 -22.33
C ALA A 148 2.05 19.21 -21.57
N ARG A 149 3.18 19.02 -22.25
CA ARG A 149 4.50 19.23 -21.66
C ARG A 149 5.48 19.78 -22.70
N ARG A 150 6.30 20.74 -22.27
CA ARG A 150 7.35 21.33 -23.09
C ARG A 150 8.67 21.38 -22.33
N LEU A 151 9.76 21.10 -23.03
CA LEU A 151 11.11 21.23 -22.45
C LEU A 151 11.58 22.70 -22.55
N CYS A 152 11.77 23.34 -21.41
CA CYS A 152 12.15 24.74 -21.24
C CYS A 152 13.64 24.90 -20.90
N GLY A 153 14.52 24.25 -21.67
CA GLY A 153 15.96 24.37 -21.51
C GLY A 153 16.46 23.97 -20.12
N SER A 154 17.16 24.88 -19.43
CA SER A 154 17.67 24.67 -18.07
C SER A 154 16.58 24.64 -16.99
N ASP A 155 15.41 25.22 -17.27
CA ASP A 155 14.31 25.29 -16.32
C ASP A 155 13.57 23.94 -16.22
N GLY A 156 13.88 23.00 -17.12
CA GLY A 156 13.35 21.66 -17.11
C GLY A 156 12.06 21.53 -17.89
N TRP A 157 11.27 20.51 -17.54
CA TRP A 157 9.98 20.27 -18.17
C TRP A 157 8.93 21.19 -17.55
N PHE A 158 8.16 21.86 -18.40
CA PHE A 158 6.96 22.59 -18.05
C PHE A 158 5.75 21.72 -18.39
N LEU A 159 4.97 21.37 -17.37
CA LEU A 159 3.70 20.66 -17.45
C LEU A 159 2.55 21.64 -17.25
N ALA A 160 1.58 21.62 -18.17
CA ALA A 160 0.29 22.29 -18.02
C ALA A 160 -0.81 21.24 -18.11
N CYS A 161 -1.74 21.26 -17.14
CA CYS A 161 -2.89 20.38 -17.09
C CYS A 161 -4.18 21.19 -17.01
N GLU A 162 -5.09 20.91 -17.92
CA GLU A 162 -6.40 21.53 -18.04
C GLU A 162 -7.49 20.58 -17.53
N TYR A 163 -8.49 21.15 -16.85
CA TYR A 163 -9.53 20.42 -16.14
C TYR A 163 -10.92 20.91 -16.54
N TRP A 164 -11.82 19.97 -16.79
CA TRP A 164 -13.22 20.29 -17.10
C TRP A 164 -14.23 19.39 -16.37
N PRO A 165 -15.34 19.96 -15.86
CA PRO A 165 -15.53 21.38 -15.53
C PRO A 165 -14.42 21.93 -14.62
N GLN A 166 -14.15 23.24 -14.69
CA GLN A 166 -13.13 23.89 -13.87
C GLN A 166 -13.41 23.73 -12.37
N GLY A 167 -12.34 23.59 -11.59
CA GLY A 167 -12.38 23.61 -10.14
C GLY A 167 -12.29 25.03 -9.59
N ASN A 168 -12.02 25.11 -8.28
CA ASN A 168 -11.72 26.36 -7.59
C ASN A 168 -12.78 27.46 -7.77
N VAL A 169 -14.05 27.05 -7.85
CA VAL A 169 -15.16 27.97 -7.94
C VAL A 169 -15.55 28.45 -6.54
N GLU A 170 -15.49 29.76 -6.33
CA GLU A 170 -15.83 30.40 -5.06
C GLU A 170 -17.22 29.97 -4.55
N GLY A 171 -17.30 29.66 -3.25
CA GLY A 171 -18.51 29.15 -2.63
C GLY A 171 -18.86 27.67 -2.89
N GLN A 172 -18.04 26.91 -3.62
CA GLN A 172 -18.29 25.49 -3.91
C GLN A 172 -17.34 24.51 -3.20
N TYR A 173 -16.31 25.01 -2.51
CA TYR A 173 -15.26 24.19 -1.91
C TYR A 173 -15.79 23.09 -0.97
N GLU A 174 -16.71 23.42 -0.06
CA GLU A 174 -17.25 22.45 0.92
C GLU A 174 -17.92 21.23 0.27
N ALA A 175 -18.54 21.41 -0.90
CA ALA A 175 -19.16 20.32 -1.65
C ALA A 175 -18.17 19.59 -2.56
N ALA A 176 -17.09 20.26 -2.97
CA ALA A 176 -16.19 19.81 -4.01
C ALA A 176 -14.87 19.20 -3.51
N VAL A 177 -14.41 19.54 -2.31
CA VAL A 177 -13.11 19.12 -1.77
C VAL A 177 -13.33 18.27 -0.51
N GLY A 178 -13.33 16.94 -0.72
CA GLY A 178 -13.51 15.98 0.36
C GLY A 178 -12.29 15.93 1.30
N ARG A 179 -12.55 15.75 2.60
CA ARG A 179 -11.49 15.33 3.53
C ARG A 179 -10.95 13.97 3.07
N ARG A 180 -9.67 13.72 3.34
CA ARG A 180 -9.08 12.41 3.07
C ARG A 180 -9.92 11.33 3.75
N GLU A 181 -10.46 10.42 2.97
CA GLU A 181 -11.12 9.23 3.49
C GLU A 181 -10.01 8.44 4.20
N GLY A 182 -10.09 8.40 5.53
CA GLY A 182 -9.19 7.55 6.29
C GLY A 182 -9.31 6.15 5.73
N GLY A 183 -8.18 5.48 5.50
CA GLY A 183 -8.15 4.05 5.26
C GLY A 183 -8.64 3.31 6.49
N ALA A 184 -9.94 3.41 6.77
CA ALA A 184 -10.63 2.43 7.56
C ALA A 184 -10.58 1.17 6.72
N VAL A 185 -9.74 0.22 7.13
CA VAL A 185 -9.95 -1.18 6.82
C VAL A 185 -11.38 -1.46 7.27
N GLY A 186 -12.30 -1.44 6.32
CA GLY A 186 -13.71 -1.69 6.56
C GLY A 186 -13.83 -3.11 7.06
N LEU A 187 -13.95 -3.24 8.38
CA LEU A 187 -14.46 -4.44 9.02
C LEU A 187 -15.85 -4.67 8.44
N VAL A 188 -15.94 -5.50 7.40
CA VAL A 188 -17.18 -6.10 6.96
C VAL A 188 -17.70 -6.86 8.18
N ARG A 189 -18.74 -6.33 8.83
CA ARG A 189 -19.49 -7.03 9.87
C ARG A 189 -20.25 -8.18 9.22
N SER A 190 -19.56 -9.29 8.95
CA SER A 190 -20.23 -10.58 8.82
C SER A 190 -20.53 -11.10 10.22
N TRP A 191 -21.78 -11.48 10.41
CA TRP A 191 -22.31 -11.98 11.68
C TRP A 191 -21.74 -13.37 12.01
N GLY A 192 -21.31 -13.55 13.27
CA GLY A 192 -20.82 -14.82 13.83
C GLY A 192 -19.32 -14.75 14.16
N MET A 193 -18.92 -14.37 15.38
CA MET A 193 -18.59 -15.28 16.50
C MET A 193 -17.53 -16.32 16.08
N VAL A 194 -16.30 -16.37 16.58
CA VAL A 194 -15.79 -16.38 17.97
C VAL A 194 -14.31 -15.96 17.93
N VAL A 195 -13.87 -15.11 18.87
CA VAL A 195 -12.44 -14.85 19.13
C VAL A 195 -11.92 -15.89 20.13
N ALA A 196 -10.92 -16.69 19.75
CA ALA A 196 -10.19 -17.57 20.67
C ALA A 196 -8.70 -17.31 20.52
N GLU A 197 -8.06 -16.88 21.62
CA GLU A 197 -6.61 -16.77 21.72
C GLU A 197 -6.07 -17.72 22.76
N LEU A 198 -4.92 -18.31 22.47
CA LEU A 198 -4.16 -19.19 23.36
C LEU A 198 -2.77 -18.59 23.58
N VAL A 199 -2.46 -18.20 24.82
CA VAL A 199 -1.07 -17.99 25.26
C VAL A 199 -0.75 -18.96 26.40
N ILE A 200 0.40 -19.63 26.28
CA ILE A 200 1.00 -20.51 27.27
C ILE A 200 2.24 -19.81 27.83
N GLU A 201 2.37 -19.72 29.15
CA GLU A 201 3.66 -19.48 29.80
C GLU A 201 3.85 -20.43 30.99
N LYS A 202 5.09 -20.84 31.23
CA LYS A 202 5.44 -21.89 32.19
C LYS A 202 6.20 -21.29 33.36
N SER A 203 5.56 -21.25 34.54
CA SER A 203 6.05 -21.80 35.82
C SER A 203 5.54 -21.01 37.03
N ASN A 204 5.07 -21.78 38.01
CA ASN A 204 4.84 -21.49 39.42
C ASN A 204 4.11 -20.20 39.82
N GLU A 205 2.83 -20.40 40.17
CA GLU A 205 1.99 -19.59 41.06
C GLU A 205 1.54 -18.19 40.60
N MET A 206 0.29 -18.20 40.10
CA MET A 206 -0.83 -17.28 40.34
C MET A 206 -0.73 -15.79 39.96
N ASP A 207 -1.58 -15.47 38.98
CA ASP A 207 -2.34 -14.23 38.76
C ASP A 207 -1.87 -13.21 37.69
N THR A 208 -2.84 -12.95 36.80
CA THR A 208 -3.05 -11.85 35.84
C THR A 208 -2.45 -11.94 34.42
N TYR A 209 -3.35 -11.84 33.42
CA TYR A 209 -3.22 -12.23 32.00
C TYR A 209 -3.37 -11.01 31.07
N LYS A 210 -2.59 -10.91 29.96
CA LYS A 210 -2.83 -10.01 28.80
C LYS A 210 -2.34 -10.66 27.47
N ARG A 211 -2.98 -10.27 26.35
CA ARG A 211 -3.42 -11.08 25.19
C ARG A 211 -3.08 -10.40 23.82
N PHE A 212 -2.59 -11.12 22.80
CA PHE A 212 -2.40 -10.78 21.35
C PHE A 212 -2.68 -11.96 20.35
N ASP A 213 -3.64 -11.80 19.41
CA ASP A 213 -4.19 -12.80 18.44
C ASP A 213 -3.58 -12.67 16.99
N LEU A 214 -3.35 -13.80 16.28
CA LEU A 214 -3.00 -13.92 14.82
C LEU A 214 -3.78 -15.10 14.17
N GLU A 215 -4.42 -14.91 12.99
CA GLU A 215 -5.32 -15.88 12.33
C GLU A 215 -4.66 -16.88 11.33
N LEU A 216 -5.33 -18.04 11.17
CA LEU A 216 -4.84 -19.31 10.58
C LEU A 216 -5.06 -19.50 9.06
N SER A 217 -5.37 -18.46 8.29
CA SER A 217 -5.55 -18.56 6.82
C SER A 217 -4.25 -18.37 6.02
N THR A 218 -3.16 -17.97 6.67
CA THR A 218 -1.85 -17.80 6.02
C THR A 218 -1.12 -19.12 5.82
N LEU A 219 -1.53 -20.22 6.48
CA LEU A 219 -0.82 -21.50 6.41
C LEU A 219 -1.15 -22.36 5.18
N TYR A 220 -2.25 -22.11 4.46
CA TYR A 220 -2.70 -23.01 3.39
C TYR A 220 -2.25 -22.59 1.97
N ASN A 221 -1.72 -21.36 1.80
CA ASN A 221 -1.23 -20.87 0.50
C ASN A 221 0.30 -20.87 0.36
N ILE A 222 1.04 -21.44 1.33
CA ILE A 222 2.51 -21.46 1.32
C ILE A 222 3.07 -22.73 0.62
N LEU A 223 2.26 -23.76 0.36
CA LEU A 223 2.77 -25.10 0.01
C LEU A 223 2.87 -25.47 -1.48
N GLU A 224 2.37 -24.68 -2.44
CA GLU A 224 2.55 -25.01 -3.87
C GLU A 224 2.70 -23.78 -4.78
N LYS A 225 3.94 -23.29 -4.95
CA LYS A 225 4.62 -22.93 -6.22
C LYS A 225 5.73 -21.88 -6.02
N PRO A 226 6.78 -21.91 -6.87
CA PRO A 226 8.10 -21.40 -6.55
C PRO A 226 8.29 -19.92 -6.92
N SER A 227 9.22 -19.29 -6.21
CA SER A 227 9.87 -17.99 -6.45
C SER A 227 9.02 -16.73 -6.34
N TYR A 228 9.09 -16.05 -5.18
CA TYR A 228 9.37 -14.60 -5.02
C TYR A 228 9.65 -14.30 -3.52
N PRO A 229 10.30 -13.17 -3.19
CA PRO A 229 11.54 -13.11 -2.43
C PRO A 229 11.37 -13.14 -0.91
N ASP A 230 12.47 -13.47 -0.24
CA ASP A 230 12.64 -13.64 1.20
C ASP A 230 12.02 -12.50 2.03
N ILE A 231 11.05 -12.84 2.89
CA ILE A 231 10.75 -12.03 4.06
C ILE A 231 11.81 -12.38 5.11
N VAL A 232 12.86 -11.56 5.15
CA VAL A 232 13.91 -11.62 6.17
C VAL A 232 13.33 -11.05 7.48
N THR A 233 12.86 -11.92 8.37
CA THR A 233 12.83 -11.61 9.80
C THR A 233 14.12 -12.16 10.40
N GLU A 234 14.96 -11.27 10.94
CA GLU A 234 16.27 -11.60 11.49
C GLU A 234 16.21 -12.73 12.55
N GLN A 235 16.75 -13.89 12.15
CA GLN A 235 17.66 -14.78 12.88
C GLN A 235 17.29 -16.27 13.10
N TYR A 236 16.10 -16.77 12.74
CA TYR A 236 15.84 -18.22 12.89
C TYR A 236 14.89 -18.79 11.83
N THR A 237 15.30 -19.87 11.17
CA THR A 237 14.43 -20.74 10.36
C THR A 237 14.03 -21.98 11.15
N VAL A 238 12.73 -22.15 11.38
CA VAL A 238 12.16 -23.32 12.05
C VAL A 238 11.66 -24.30 10.99
N ASN A 239 12.35 -25.44 10.87
CA ASN A 239 11.89 -26.54 10.02
C ASN A 239 11.25 -27.62 10.90
N CYS A 240 9.95 -27.86 10.73
CA CYS A 240 9.21 -28.90 11.44
C CYS A 240 8.82 -30.00 10.46
N PHE A 241 9.06 -31.25 10.83
CA PHE A 241 8.65 -32.43 10.05
C PHE A 241 7.73 -33.30 10.91
N VAL A 242 6.65 -33.79 10.31
CA VAL A 242 5.78 -34.81 10.92
C VAL A 242 6.41 -36.16 10.63
N LEU A 243 6.80 -36.90 11.68
CA LEU A 243 7.56 -38.13 11.51
C LEU A 243 6.71 -39.41 11.49
N ASP A 244 5.54 -39.45 12.14
CA ASP A 244 4.58 -40.58 11.99
C ASP A 244 3.17 -40.29 12.56
N VAL A 245 2.17 -41.08 12.15
CA VAL A 245 0.77 -41.04 12.69
C VAL A 245 0.34 -42.46 13.09
N GLY A 246 0.32 -42.76 14.40
CA GLY A 246 -0.06 -44.07 14.93
C GLY A 246 -1.44 -44.11 15.61
N VAL A 247 -2.12 -45.26 15.54
CA VAL A 247 -3.43 -45.53 16.19
C VAL A 247 -3.30 -46.69 17.18
N PHE A 248 -3.54 -46.45 18.47
CA PHE A 248 -3.54 -47.51 19.50
C PHE A 248 -4.95 -47.80 20.05
N LYS A 249 -5.26 -49.08 20.29
CA LYS A 249 -6.48 -49.54 20.97
C LYS A 249 -6.17 -49.86 22.44
N LEU A 250 -6.78 -49.13 23.36
CA LEU A 250 -6.76 -49.47 24.79
C LEU A 250 -7.85 -50.51 25.14
N HIS A 251 -7.42 -51.64 25.72
CA HIS A 251 -8.29 -52.58 26.44
C HIS A 251 -8.40 -52.13 27.91
N ASN A 252 -9.62 -52.13 28.45
CA ASN A 252 -9.88 -51.75 29.85
C ASN A 252 -9.70 -52.95 30.77
N ALA A 253 -8.88 -52.81 31.81
CA ALA A 253 -8.98 -53.44 33.15
C ALA A 253 -7.90 -52.78 34.02
N SER A 254 -8.25 -51.83 34.88
CA SER A 254 -8.59 -52.00 36.30
C SER A 254 -7.37 -52.20 37.20
N GLU A 255 -7.15 -51.19 38.03
CA GLU A 255 -6.55 -51.19 39.38
C GLU A 255 -5.05 -51.54 39.57
N GLU A 256 -4.42 -50.59 40.27
CA GLU A 256 -3.23 -50.65 41.12
C GLU A 256 -1.83 -50.82 40.51
N MET A 257 -0.91 -50.09 41.18
CA MET A 257 0.56 -50.14 41.16
C MET A 257 1.32 -49.24 40.17
N GLY A 258 1.78 -48.11 40.73
CA GLY A 258 3.22 -47.93 41.02
C GLY A 258 4.17 -47.69 39.85
N ALA A 259 4.79 -46.50 39.86
CA ALA A 259 5.91 -46.17 39.00
C ALA A 259 7.09 -47.14 39.16
N ALA A 260 7.29 -48.03 38.19
CA ALA A 260 8.60 -48.53 37.73
C ALA A 260 8.40 -49.54 36.59
N ASN A 261 9.17 -49.37 35.51
CA ASN A 261 9.38 -50.32 34.41
C ASN A 261 8.24 -50.52 33.42
N LEU A 262 8.38 -49.92 32.23
CA LEU A 262 8.11 -50.64 30.99
C LEU A 262 9.00 -50.07 29.85
N GLU A 263 10.32 -50.18 30.04
CA GLU A 263 11.19 -50.56 28.92
C GLU A 263 10.86 -52.03 28.60
N LYS A 264 10.73 -52.37 27.30
CA LYS A 264 10.08 -53.56 26.70
C LYS A 264 8.57 -53.37 26.54
N SER A 265 7.99 -53.22 25.35
CA SER A 265 8.33 -53.87 24.09
C SER A 265 7.86 -52.97 22.93
N LEU A 266 8.82 -52.36 22.23
CA LEU A 266 8.63 -51.87 20.88
C LEU A 266 8.83 -53.07 19.95
N GLU A 267 7.74 -53.61 19.38
CA GLU A 267 7.83 -54.40 18.15
C GLU A 267 6.92 -53.75 17.12
N MET A 268 7.56 -53.25 16.06
CA MET A 268 6.98 -52.71 14.83
C MET A 268 6.34 -53.85 14.03
N GLU A 269 5.10 -53.67 13.60
CA GLU A 269 4.63 -54.11 12.28
C GLU A 269 4.11 -52.88 11.52
#